data_AF-C3Z225-F1
#
_entry.id   AF-C3Z225-F1
#
_cell.length_a   1.000
_cell.length_b   1.000
_cell.length_c   1.000
_cell.angle_alpha   90.00
_cell.angle_beta   90.00
_cell.angle_gamma   90.00
#
_symmetry.space_group_name_H-M   'P 1'
#
loop_
_entity.id
_entity.type
_entity.pdbx_description
1 polymer ?
#
loop_
_entity_poly.entity_id
_entity_poly.type
_entity_poly.pdbx_seq_one_letter_code
_entity_poly.pdbx_strand_id
1 'polypeptide(L)'
;LNYTIRIFTSKCLFFDTTEQLWKSDGCEIGPLTTETVTHCLCNHLTAFGSDLQFFVAPNSLNILAALEGFKDISSNPGVVITIAVVVGIYLLFVIWARREDRKDATKIGATVLGGADGRSHVYQVLVFTGARADASTSAKVSIILHGEYGTSGPHTLEDSTRVTFKEGGVDTFVVTSHRSLGVLMALHVWHDNLGYDPSWFLDKILITDTQDDSVTTFLCNRWLAVEEDDGRVDRVLVAATDEELTKFSTLFSSKMSKNIRDGHLWFSVVGRPATSPFTRVQRASCCLSLLLCSMIVNIMFF
;
A
#
# COMPACT_ATOMS: atom_id res chain seq x y z
N LEU A 1 -33.79 4.16 54.94
CA LEU A 1 -32.67 5.08 54.70
C LEU A 1 -31.93 4.57 53.47
N ASN A 2 -32.07 5.26 52.33
CA ASN A 2 -31.32 4.92 51.12
C ASN A 2 -29.95 5.59 51.21
N TYR A 3 -28.89 4.80 51.29
CA TYR A 3 -27.53 5.31 51.20
C TYR A 3 -26.90 4.84 49.88
N THR A 4 -26.13 5.72 49.26
CA THR A 4 -25.26 5.43 48.11
C THR A 4 -23.83 5.63 48.58
N ILE A 5 -23.04 4.56 48.56
CA ILE A 5 -21.60 4.60 48.86
C ILE A 5 -20.86 4.65 47.53
N ARG A 6 -19.94 5.60 47.38
CA ARG A 6 -18.96 5.66 46.30
C ARG A 6 -17.56 5.60 46.91
N ILE A 7 -16.72 4.76 46.33
CA ILE A 7 -15.33 4.58 46.73
C ILE A 7 -14.48 4.97 45.53
N PHE A 8 -13.54 5.88 45.72
CA PHE A 8 -12.53 6.23 44.71
C PHE A 8 -11.14 6.17 45.34
N THR A 9 -10.14 5.82 44.55
CA THR A 9 -8.75 5.72 44.98
C THR A 9 -7.90 6.69 44.18
N SER A 10 -7.19 7.58 44.86
CA SER A 10 -6.25 8.53 44.28
C SER A 10 -4.83 8.16 44.67
N LYS A 11 -3.87 8.30 43.75
CA LYS A 11 -2.43 8.23 44.04
C LYS A 11 -1.69 9.34 43.30
N CYS A 12 -0.66 9.87 43.95
CA CYS A 12 0.27 10.82 43.37
C CYS A 12 1.58 10.10 43.09
N LEU A 13 2.02 10.13 41.85
CA LEU A 13 3.21 9.45 41.39
C LEU A 13 4.13 10.43 40.67
N PHE A 14 5.42 10.16 40.68
CA PHE A 14 6.39 10.86 39.86
C PHE A 14 7.20 9.87 39.04
N PHE A 15 7.68 10.30 37.89
CA PHE A 15 8.49 9.45 37.01
C PHE A 15 9.96 9.54 37.37
N ASP A 16 10.51 8.44 37.90
CA ASP A 16 11.94 8.32 38.20
C ASP A 16 12.69 8.01 36.90
N THR A 17 13.46 8.96 36.40
CA THR A 17 14.22 8.81 35.14
C THR A 17 15.39 7.85 35.26
N THR A 18 15.87 7.55 36.46
CA THR A 18 17.01 6.65 36.67
C THR A 18 16.59 5.19 36.60
N GLU A 19 15.45 4.86 37.22
CA GLU A 19 14.89 3.50 37.23
C GLU A 19 13.81 3.28 36.15
N GLN A 20 13.38 4.34 35.45
CA GLN A 20 12.30 4.31 34.44
C GLN A 20 10.97 3.77 35.01
N LEU A 21 10.67 4.12 36.26
CA LEU A 21 9.50 3.64 37.00
C LEU A 21 8.75 4.79 37.66
N TRP A 22 7.42 4.63 37.80
CA TRP A 22 6.60 5.54 38.57
C TRP A 22 6.70 5.21 40.05
N LYS A 23 7.14 6.18 40.87
CA LYS A 23 7.27 6.06 42.33
C LYS A 23 6.36 7.06 43.05
N SER A 24 6.01 6.78 44.29
CA SER A 24 5.20 7.67 45.14
C SER A 24 6.05 8.46 46.15
N ASP A 25 7.35 8.20 46.22
CA ASP A 25 8.21 8.76 47.27
C ASP A 25 8.27 10.30 47.21
N GLY A 26 7.99 10.95 48.34
CA GLY A 26 7.97 12.40 48.44
C GLY A 26 6.75 13.08 47.81
N CYS A 27 5.74 12.33 47.35
CA CYS A 27 4.47 12.83 46.87
C CYS A 27 3.30 12.26 47.70
N GLU A 28 2.46 13.13 48.24
CA GLU A 28 1.30 12.77 49.06
C GLU A 28 0.01 13.37 48.49
N ILE A 29 -1.12 12.76 48.86
CA ILE A 29 -2.44 13.20 48.43
C ILE A 29 -2.86 14.39 49.29
N GLY A 30 -3.13 15.52 48.65
CA GLY A 30 -3.57 16.73 49.31
C GLY A 30 -5.06 16.74 49.65
N PRO A 31 -5.48 17.62 50.58
CA PRO A 31 -6.85 17.68 51.12
C PRO A 31 -7.89 18.23 50.14
N LEU A 32 -7.48 18.72 48.97
CA LEU A 32 -8.37 19.25 47.92
C LEU A 32 -8.70 18.18 46.87
N THR A 33 -8.37 16.92 47.14
CA THR A 33 -8.66 15.79 46.24
C THR A 33 -10.15 15.48 46.24
N THR A 34 -10.73 15.37 45.06
CA THR A 34 -12.15 15.08 44.79
C THR A 34 -12.26 13.95 43.76
N GLU A 35 -13.47 13.46 43.49
CA GLU A 35 -13.71 12.41 42.47
C GLU A 35 -13.20 12.80 41.06
N THR A 36 -13.11 14.09 40.77
CA THR A 36 -12.73 14.61 39.44
C THR A 36 -11.36 15.27 39.39
N VAL A 37 -10.73 15.53 40.55
CA VAL A 37 -9.47 16.28 40.65
C VAL A 37 -8.60 15.67 41.73
N THR A 38 -7.37 15.29 41.38
CA THR A 38 -6.35 14.90 42.37
C THR A 38 -5.50 16.09 42.76
N HIS A 39 -5.41 16.39 44.05
CA HIS A 39 -4.44 17.36 44.54
C HIS A 39 -3.19 16.60 45.00
N CYS A 40 -2.04 16.86 44.37
CA CYS A 40 -0.77 16.22 44.73
C CYS A 40 0.18 17.22 45.39
N LEU A 41 0.67 16.87 46.56
CA LEU A 41 1.66 17.63 47.32
C LEU A 41 2.99 16.88 47.23
N CYS A 42 3.91 17.38 46.41
CA CYS A 42 5.23 16.79 46.23
C CYS A 42 6.32 17.70 46.79
N ASN A 43 7.36 17.11 47.39
CA ASN A 43 8.51 17.84 47.94
C ASN A 43 9.67 18.00 46.93
N HIS A 44 9.44 17.63 45.67
CA HIS A 44 10.40 17.73 44.57
C HIS A 44 9.71 18.25 43.30
N LEU A 45 10.52 18.72 42.34
CA LEU A 45 10.08 19.34 41.08
C LEU A 45 10.13 18.36 39.90
N THR A 46 10.02 17.06 40.15
CA THR A 46 10.05 16.05 39.09
C THR A 46 8.70 16.00 38.35
N ALA A 47 8.66 15.38 37.17
CA ALA A 47 7.41 15.20 36.44
C ALA A 47 6.44 14.32 37.26
N PHE A 48 5.36 14.91 37.75
CA PHE A 48 4.35 14.26 38.56
C PHE A 48 3.06 14.01 37.77
N GLY A 49 2.35 12.94 38.13
CA GLY A 49 1.06 12.55 37.57
C GLY A 49 0.18 11.93 38.65
N SER A 50 -1.14 11.97 38.43
CA SER A 50 -2.09 11.31 39.32
C SER A 50 -2.77 10.13 38.64
N ASP A 51 -2.96 9.04 39.38
CA ASP A 51 -3.51 7.76 38.90
C ASP A 51 -5.00 7.86 38.48
N LEU A 52 -5.72 8.88 38.97
CA LEU A 52 -7.18 9.05 38.81
C LEU A 52 -7.69 9.22 37.37
N GLN A 53 -6.82 9.40 36.38
CA GLN A 53 -7.23 9.62 34.99
C GLN A 53 -6.41 8.90 33.91
N PHE A 54 -5.33 8.19 34.28
CA PHE A 54 -4.51 7.48 33.29
C PHE A 54 -4.84 5.99 33.17
N PHE A 55 -5.43 5.38 34.20
CA PHE A 55 -5.84 3.98 34.20
C PHE A 55 -7.32 3.85 34.57
N VAL A 56 -8.22 4.10 33.62
CA VAL A 56 -9.57 3.52 33.70
C VAL A 56 -9.36 2.01 33.59
N ALA A 57 -9.52 1.28 34.70
CA ALA A 57 -9.43 -0.16 34.67
C ALA A 57 -10.48 -0.67 33.66
N PRO A 58 -10.06 -1.46 32.65
CA PRO A 58 -11.01 -1.97 31.67
C PRO A 58 -12.09 -2.78 32.39
N ASN A 59 -13.34 -2.54 32.01
CA ASN A 59 -14.49 -3.33 32.45
C ASN A 59 -14.18 -4.81 32.21
N SER A 60 -14.50 -5.65 33.21
CA SER A 60 -14.27 -7.09 33.10
C SER A 60 -15.16 -7.68 32.00
N LEU A 61 -14.54 -8.11 30.91
CA LEU A 61 -15.23 -8.78 29.80
C LEU A 61 -15.57 -10.22 30.22
N ASN A 62 -16.76 -10.41 30.79
CA ASN A 62 -17.31 -11.74 31.01
C ASN A 62 -17.94 -12.27 29.70
N ILE A 63 -17.12 -12.91 28.87
CA ILE A 63 -17.53 -13.43 27.55
C ILE A 63 -18.73 -14.38 27.67
N LEU A 64 -18.79 -15.19 28.73
CA LEU A 64 -19.90 -16.12 28.98
C LEU A 64 -21.22 -15.40 29.29
N ALA A 65 -21.19 -14.35 30.10
CA ALA A 65 -22.37 -13.53 30.39
C ALA A 65 -22.82 -12.73 29.15
N ALA A 66 -21.86 -12.24 28.35
CA ALA A 66 -22.16 -11.59 27.07
C ALA A 66 -22.85 -12.54 26.08
N LEU A 67 -22.42 -13.81 26.02
CA LEU A 67 -23.05 -14.86 25.19
C LEU A 67 -24.49 -15.19 25.63
N GLU A 68 -24.78 -15.12 26.93
CA GLU A 68 -26.15 -15.29 27.44
C GLU A 68 -27.08 -14.13 27.04
N GLY A 69 -26.55 -12.90 26.97
CA GLY A 69 -27.28 -11.73 26.50
C GLY A 69 -27.75 -11.83 25.03
N PHE A 70 -27.10 -12.66 24.20
CA PHE A 70 -27.56 -12.94 22.84
C PHE A 70 -28.78 -13.88 22.77
N LYS A 71 -29.21 -14.50 23.88
CA LYS A 71 -30.46 -15.28 23.91
C LYS A 71 -31.70 -14.39 23.85
N ASP A 72 -31.65 -13.20 24.44
CA ASP A 72 -32.70 -12.18 24.39
C ASP A 72 -32.31 -11.02 23.46
N ILE A 73 -32.33 -11.30 22.15
CA ILE A 73 -32.04 -10.35 21.06
C ILE A 73 -32.93 -9.08 21.16
N SER A 74 -34.11 -9.20 21.76
CA SER A 74 -35.07 -8.11 21.95
C SER A 74 -34.66 -7.07 22.99
N SER A 75 -33.76 -7.41 23.92
CA SER A 75 -33.34 -6.50 25.01
C SER A 75 -32.39 -5.40 24.51
N ASN A 76 -31.55 -5.70 23.52
CA ASN A 76 -30.53 -4.79 22.99
C ASN A 76 -30.37 -4.96 21.46
N PRO A 77 -31.42 -4.65 20.68
CA PRO A 77 -31.42 -4.90 19.23
C PRO A 77 -30.35 -4.09 18.48
N GLY A 78 -29.95 -2.94 19.02
CA GLY A 78 -28.96 -2.05 18.38
C GLY A 78 -27.61 -2.72 18.11
N VAL A 79 -27.09 -3.52 19.05
CA VAL A 79 -25.78 -4.19 18.90
C VAL A 79 -25.86 -5.31 17.86
N VAL A 80 -26.95 -6.07 17.85
CA VAL A 80 -27.14 -7.15 16.88
C VAL A 80 -27.31 -6.58 15.48
N ILE A 81 -28.09 -5.49 15.33
CA ILE A 81 -28.28 -4.81 14.05
C ILE A 81 -26.96 -4.23 13.53
N THR A 82 -26.16 -3.57 14.37
CA THR A 82 -24.88 -2.98 13.93
C THR A 82 -23.90 -4.05 13.50
N ILE A 83 -23.74 -5.14 14.26
CA ILE A 83 -22.88 -6.27 13.87
C ILE A 83 -23.39 -6.91 12.56
N ALA A 84 -24.70 -7.14 12.44
CA ALA A 84 -25.28 -7.73 11.23
C ALA A 84 -25.04 -6.84 9.99
N VAL A 85 -25.18 -5.52 10.13
CA VAL A 85 -24.92 -4.55 9.05
C VAL A 85 -23.44 -4.54 8.68
N VAL A 86 -22.53 -4.49 9.66
CA VAL A 86 -21.08 -4.52 9.43
C VAL A 86 -20.66 -5.80 8.70
N VAL A 87 -21.15 -6.97 9.13
CA VAL A 87 -20.90 -8.25 8.47
C VAL A 87 -21.51 -8.28 7.07
N GLY A 88 -22.72 -7.76 6.88
CA GLY A 88 -23.37 -7.66 5.57
C GLY A 88 -22.57 -6.81 4.57
N ILE A 89 -22.13 -5.62 4.99
CA ILE A 89 -21.26 -4.74 4.19
C ILE A 89 -19.95 -5.44 3.86
N TYR A 90 -19.33 -6.10 4.83
CA TYR A 90 -18.10 -6.86 4.63
C TYR A 90 -18.27 -7.97 3.58
N LEU A 91 -19.36 -8.75 3.62
CA LEU A 91 -19.62 -9.80 2.64
C LEU A 91 -19.79 -9.26 1.23
N LEU A 92 -20.56 -8.17 1.06
CA LEU A 92 -20.70 -7.49 -0.23
C LEU A 92 -19.35 -7.00 -0.75
N PHE A 93 -18.54 -6.43 0.14
CA PHE A 93 -17.21 -5.94 -0.19
C PHE A 93 -16.24 -7.08 -0.55
N VAL A 94 -16.30 -8.22 0.14
CA VAL A 94 -15.52 -9.41 -0.19
C VAL A 94 -15.89 -9.98 -1.56
N ILE A 95 -17.19 -9.99 -1.92
CA ILE A 95 -17.62 -10.42 -3.25
C ILE A 95 -17.01 -9.52 -4.33
N TRP A 96 -17.06 -8.21 -4.15
CA TRP A 96 -16.40 -7.25 -5.04
C TRP A 96 -14.87 -7.46 -5.08
N ALA A 97 -14.23 -7.55 -3.92
CA ALA A 97 -12.78 -7.72 -3.80
C ALA A 97 -12.30 -9.01 -4.48
N ARG A 98 -13.03 -10.12 -4.33
CA ARG A 98 -12.74 -11.39 -5.02
C ARG A 98 -12.83 -11.26 -6.54
N ARG A 99 -13.82 -10.51 -7.04
CA ARG A 99 -13.96 -10.26 -8.48
C ARG A 99 -12.78 -9.46 -9.00
N GLU A 100 -12.36 -8.41 -8.29
CA GLU A 100 -11.21 -7.59 -8.69
C GLU A 100 -9.88 -8.34 -8.55
N ASP A 101 -9.68 -9.13 -7.48
CA ASP A 101 -8.48 -9.97 -7.34
C ASP A 101 -8.37 -11.00 -8.48
N ARG A 102 -9.50 -11.57 -8.94
CA ARG A 102 -9.51 -12.48 -10.11
C ARG A 102 -9.17 -11.74 -11.41
N LYS A 103 -9.65 -10.51 -11.61
CA LYS A 103 -9.27 -9.67 -12.76
C LYS A 103 -7.80 -9.27 -12.70
N ASP A 104 -7.24 -9.03 -11.52
CA ASP A 104 -5.83 -8.71 -11.36
C ASP A 104 -4.95 -9.94 -11.64
N ALA A 105 -5.41 -11.15 -11.28
CA ALA A 105 -4.70 -12.38 -11.61
C ALA A 105 -4.50 -12.59 -13.13
N THR A 106 -5.45 -12.16 -13.97
CA THR A 106 -5.29 -12.21 -15.43
C THR A 106 -4.34 -11.15 -15.98
N LYS A 107 -4.03 -10.10 -15.22
CA LYS A 107 -3.04 -9.07 -15.62
C LYS A 107 -1.61 -9.53 -15.37
N ILE A 108 -1.41 -10.49 -14.44
CA ILE A 108 -0.09 -10.99 -14.07
C ILE A 108 0.32 -12.05 -15.10
N GLY A 109 1.47 -11.82 -15.74
CA GLY A 109 2.01 -12.70 -16.76
C GLY A 109 3.18 -12.03 -17.47
N ALA A 110 4.04 -12.84 -18.08
CA ALA A 110 5.10 -12.36 -18.94
C ALA A 110 4.80 -12.83 -20.37
N THR A 111 4.72 -11.91 -21.32
CA THR A 111 4.45 -12.24 -22.72
C THR A 111 5.75 -12.46 -23.44
N VAL A 112 5.97 -13.68 -23.93
CA VAL A 112 7.19 -14.03 -24.65
C VAL A 112 7.06 -13.58 -26.11
N LEU A 113 7.92 -12.66 -26.51
CA LEU A 113 7.98 -12.05 -27.82
C LEU A 113 9.16 -12.67 -28.60
N GLY A 114 8.83 -13.54 -29.55
CA GLY A 114 9.80 -14.28 -30.36
C GLY A 114 9.94 -15.74 -29.96
N GLY A 115 10.44 -16.56 -30.88
CA GLY A 115 10.79 -17.95 -30.60
C GLY A 115 12.13 -18.01 -29.88
N ALA A 116 12.14 -18.46 -28.63
CA ALA A 116 13.37 -18.76 -27.92
C ALA A 116 14.01 -20.03 -28.51
N ASP A 117 14.78 -19.88 -29.60
CA ASP A 117 15.77 -20.88 -29.95
C ASP A 117 16.76 -20.97 -28.79
N GLY A 118 17.19 -22.17 -28.39
CA GLY A 118 18.02 -22.41 -27.19
C GLY A 118 19.40 -21.74 -27.16
N ARG A 119 19.69 -20.83 -28.09
CA ARG A 119 20.89 -19.98 -28.16
C ARG A 119 20.60 -18.49 -28.02
N SER A 120 19.34 -18.09 -27.95
CA SER A 120 18.95 -16.69 -27.84
C SER A 120 19.15 -16.18 -26.42
N HIS A 121 19.67 -14.96 -26.28
CA HIS A 121 19.73 -14.24 -25.01
C HIS A 121 18.37 -13.61 -24.71
N VAL A 122 17.99 -13.60 -23.44
CA VAL A 122 16.62 -13.31 -23.02
C VAL A 122 16.62 -12.12 -22.07
N TYR A 123 15.85 -11.10 -22.42
CA TYR A 123 15.67 -9.89 -21.63
C TYR A 123 14.22 -9.78 -21.18
N GLN A 124 14.02 -9.58 -19.89
CA GLN A 124 12.70 -9.29 -19.33
C GLN A 124 12.50 -7.77 -19.30
N VAL A 125 11.45 -7.29 -19.96
CA VAL A 125 11.12 -5.87 -20.08
C VAL A 125 9.85 -5.58 -19.28
N LEU A 126 9.96 -4.73 -18.26
CA LEU A 126 8.83 -4.20 -17.50
C LEU A 126 8.56 -2.77 -17.93
N VAL A 127 7.39 -2.53 -18.51
CA VAL A 127 6.95 -1.20 -18.92
C VAL A 127 6.02 -0.63 -17.86
N PHE A 128 6.36 0.54 -17.32
CA PHE A 128 5.54 1.25 -16.34
C PHE A 128 4.82 2.41 -17.04
N THR A 129 3.49 2.31 -17.10
CA THR A 129 2.64 3.40 -17.59
C THR A 129 2.28 4.31 -16.41
N GLY A 130 2.28 5.63 -16.64
CA GLY A 130 2.00 6.62 -15.59
C GLY A 130 0.61 6.45 -14.98
N ALA A 131 0.45 6.85 -13.73
CA ALA A 131 -0.83 6.82 -13.00
C ALA A 131 -1.60 8.16 -13.09
N ARG A 132 -1.34 8.93 -14.14
CA ARG A 132 -2.05 10.20 -14.42
C ARG A 132 -3.29 9.88 -15.26
N ALA A 133 -4.32 10.71 -15.17
CA ALA A 133 -5.49 10.59 -16.02
C ALA A 133 -5.08 10.52 -17.49
N ASP A 134 -5.72 9.61 -18.24
CA ASP A 134 -5.53 9.41 -19.68
C ASP A 134 -4.11 8.99 -20.06
N ALA A 135 -3.34 8.42 -19.12
CA ALA A 135 -1.99 7.93 -19.38
C ALA A 135 -1.93 6.63 -20.19
N SER A 136 -3.06 5.94 -20.38
CA SER A 136 -3.13 4.67 -21.12
C SER A 136 -3.00 4.86 -22.62
N THR A 137 -2.51 3.85 -23.34
CA THR A 137 -2.50 3.87 -24.81
C THR A 137 -3.15 2.64 -25.43
N SER A 138 -3.78 2.86 -26.58
CA SER A 138 -4.29 1.82 -27.48
C SER A 138 -3.38 1.59 -28.70
N ALA A 139 -2.31 2.38 -28.84
CA ALA A 139 -1.35 2.29 -29.93
C ALA A 139 -0.42 1.08 -29.78
N LYS A 140 0.16 0.63 -30.90
CA LYS A 140 1.17 -0.45 -30.86
C LYS A 140 2.51 0.12 -30.45
N VAL A 141 3.01 -0.33 -29.31
CA VAL A 141 4.31 0.08 -28.76
C VAL A 141 5.40 -0.86 -29.24
N SER A 142 6.53 -0.30 -29.66
CA SER A 142 7.71 -1.03 -30.10
C SER A 142 8.97 -0.49 -29.43
N ILE A 143 9.97 -1.35 -29.27
CA ILE A 143 11.25 -1.01 -28.65
C ILE A 143 12.45 -1.58 -29.42
N ILE A 144 13.61 -0.94 -29.28
CA ILE A 144 14.92 -1.47 -29.67
C ILE A 144 15.87 -1.31 -28.49
N LEU A 145 16.52 -2.40 -28.09
CA LEU A 145 17.54 -2.39 -27.05
C LEU A 145 18.90 -2.06 -27.68
N HIS A 146 19.64 -1.13 -27.10
CA HIS A 146 21.01 -0.81 -27.48
C HIS A 146 21.95 -1.13 -26.33
N GLY A 147 22.86 -2.07 -26.55
CA GLY A 147 23.93 -2.41 -25.61
C GLY A 147 25.31 -2.29 -26.25
N GLU A 148 26.33 -2.57 -25.44
CA GLU A 148 27.74 -2.56 -25.82
C GLU A 148 28.03 -3.41 -27.08
N TYR A 149 27.40 -4.59 -27.21
CA TYR A 149 27.67 -5.54 -28.29
C TYR A 149 26.72 -5.43 -29.48
N GLY A 150 25.90 -4.37 -29.52
CA GLY A 150 25.01 -4.03 -30.62
C GLY A 150 23.56 -3.85 -30.19
N THR A 151 22.64 -4.16 -31.11
CA THR A 151 21.21 -3.93 -30.92
C THR A 151 20.39 -5.21 -31.02
N SER A 152 19.26 -5.25 -30.32
CA SER A 152 18.33 -6.39 -30.36
C SER A 152 17.53 -6.49 -31.67
N GLY A 153 17.45 -5.38 -32.42
CA GLY A 153 16.43 -5.19 -33.46
C GLY A 153 15.07 -4.78 -32.85
N PRO A 154 14.09 -4.47 -33.71
CA PRO A 154 12.79 -3.98 -33.26
C PRO A 154 11.92 -5.10 -32.68
N HIS A 155 11.37 -4.87 -31.49
CA HIS A 155 10.39 -5.74 -30.85
C HIS A 155 9.08 -4.98 -30.66
N THR A 156 7.98 -5.54 -31.17
CA THR A 156 6.64 -5.00 -30.91
C THR A 156 6.08 -5.65 -29.65
N LEU A 157 5.72 -4.83 -28.68
CA LEU A 157 5.24 -5.24 -27.36
C LEU A 157 3.73 -5.49 -27.42
N GLU A 158 3.34 -6.60 -28.04
CA GLU A 158 1.93 -6.97 -28.24
C GLU A 158 1.58 -8.20 -27.39
N ASP A 159 0.44 -8.15 -26.72
CA ASP A 159 -0.16 -9.28 -25.99
C ASP A 159 -1.54 -9.57 -26.58
N SER A 160 -1.74 -10.79 -27.05
CA SER A 160 -3.02 -11.22 -27.65
C SER A 160 -4.11 -11.54 -26.62
N THR A 161 -3.74 -11.69 -25.35
CA THR A 161 -4.60 -12.17 -24.27
C THR A 161 -4.91 -11.10 -23.24
N ARG A 162 -3.94 -10.24 -22.93
CA ARG A 162 -4.06 -9.16 -21.92
C ARG A 162 -4.19 -7.81 -22.59
N VAL A 163 -4.92 -6.91 -21.95
CA VAL A 163 -4.93 -5.50 -22.33
C VAL A 163 -3.74 -4.83 -21.65
N THR A 164 -2.76 -4.39 -22.45
CA THR A 164 -1.50 -3.79 -22.03
C THR A 164 -1.58 -2.25 -21.98
N PHE A 165 -0.57 -1.62 -21.39
CA PHE A 165 -0.35 -0.17 -21.32
C PHE A 165 -1.50 0.63 -20.71
N LYS A 166 -2.11 0.08 -19.67
CA LYS A 166 -3.16 0.78 -18.90
C LYS A 166 -2.57 1.82 -17.95
N GLU A 167 -3.35 2.84 -17.65
CA GLU A 167 -3.03 3.85 -16.63
C GLU A 167 -2.62 3.19 -15.30
N GLY A 168 -1.45 3.58 -14.80
CA GLY A 168 -0.85 3.08 -13.57
C GLY A 168 -0.56 1.57 -13.59
N GLY A 169 -0.55 0.97 -14.78
CA GLY A 169 -0.28 -0.42 -15.07
C GLY A 169 1.21 -0.72 -15.23
N VAL A 170 1.54 -1.99 -15.03
CA VAL A 170 2.88 -2.53 -15.26
C VAL A 170 2.72 -3.77 -16.11
N ASP A 171 3.33 -3.76 -17.29
CA ASP A 171 3.27 -4.85 -18.25
C ASP A 171 4.64 -5.49 -18.41
N THR A 172 4.68 -6.82 -18.32
CA THR A 172 5.91 -7.61 -18.44
C THR A 172 5.93 -8.33 -19.78
N PHE A 173 7.02 -8.12 -20.52
CA PHE A 173 7.34 -8.80 -21.77
C PHE A 173 8.70 -9.48 -21.66
N VAL A 174 8.91 -10.52 -22.45
CA VAL A 174 10.20 -11.22 -22.57
C VAL A 174 10.62 -11.12 -24.02
N VAL A 175 11.72 -10.42 -24.27
CA VAL A 175 12.27 -10.24 -25.63
C VAL A 175 13.54 -11.06 -25.78
N THR A 176 13.75 -11.58 -26.98
CA THR A 176 14.92 -12.41 -27.29
C THR A 176 15.85 -11.72 -28.29
N SER A 177 17.14 -11.76 -28.04
CA SER A 177 18.20 -11.33 -28.96
C SER A 177 19.04 -12.53 -29.39
N HIS A 178 19.59 -12.50 -30.61
CA HIS A 178 20.47 -13.58 -31.11
C HIS A 178 21.77 -13.73 -30.32
N ARG A 179 22.23 -12.66 -29.64
CA ARG A 179 23.44 -12.62 -28.82
C ARG A 179 23.25 -11.70 -27.62
N SER A 180 24.11 -11.84 -26.62
CA SER A 180 24.18 -10.87 -25.53
C SER A 180 24.46 -9.49 -26.09
N LEU A 181 23.73 -8.50 -25.58
CA LEU A 181 23.93 -7.09 -25.87
C LEU A 181 24.97 -6.45 -24.97
N GLY A 182 25.48 -7.17 -23.96
CA GLY A 182 26.34 -6.62 -22.92
C GLY A 182 25.59 -5.60 -22.07
N VAL A 183 26.33 -4.62 -21.54
CA VAL A 183 25.72 -3.54 -20.74
C VAL A 183 24.79 -2.71 -21.63
N LEU A 184 23.52 -2.60 -21.22
CA LEU A 184 22.53 -1.78 -21.92
C LEU A 184 22.82 -0.30 -21.68
N MET A 185 22.96 0.46 -22.77
CA MET A 185 23.29 1.88 -22.73
C MET A 185 22.10 2.76 -23.09
N ALA A 186 21.25 2.30 -24.02
CA ALA A 186 20.10 3.04 -24.49
C ALA A 186 18.93 2.14 -24.88
N LEU A 187 17.74 2.72 -24.90
CA LEU A 187 16.49 2.10 -25.29
C LEU A 187 15.74 3.05 -26.21
N HIS A 188 15.47 2.65 -27.44
CA HIS A 188 14.53 3.38 -28.30
C HIS A 188 13.13 2.80 -28.09
N VAL A 189 12.16 3.66 -27.78
CA VAL A 189 10.75 3.30 -27.60
C VAL A 189 9.88 4.23 -28.44
N TRP A 190 8.88 3.66 -29.12
CA TRP A 190 7.93 4.44 -29.92
C TRP A 190 6.58 3.73 -30.02
N HIS A 191 5.58 4.45 -30.53
CA HIS A 191 4.30 3.86 -30.91
C HIS A 191 3.87 4.30 -32.31
N ASP A 192 2.93 3.58 -32.90
CA ASP A 192 2.42 3.83 -34.26
C ASP A 192 1.40 4.97 -34.37
N ASN A 193 1.03 5.58 -33.24
CA ASN A 193 0.00 6.63 -33.13
C ASN A 193 -1.36 6.23 -33.73
N LEU A 194 -1.69 4.94 -33.71
CA LEU A 194 -2.98 4.41 -34.16
C LEU A 194 -3.86 4.06 -32.96
N GLY A 195 -5.15 3.82 -33.22
CA GLY A 195 -6.14 3.48 -32.20
C GLY A 195 -7.10 4.62 -31.89
N TYR A 196 -7.92 4.42 -30.87
CA TYR A 196 -8.90 5.43 -30.42
C TYR A 196 -8.27 6.47 -29.50
N ASP A 197 -7.29 6.04 -28.71
CA ASP A 197 -6.56 6.85 -27.75
C ASP A 197 -5.07 6.49 -27.83
N PRO A 198 -4.31 7.12 -28.74
CA PRO A 198 -2.92 6.77 -29.00
C PRO A 198 -1.94 7.44 -28.02
N SER A 199 -2.38 8.50 -27.33
CA SER A 199 -1.62 9.19 -26.29
C SER A 199 -1.08 8.21 -25.26
N TRP A 200 0.15 8.44 -24.80
CA TRP A 200 0.75 7.57 -23.79
C TRP A 200 1.65 8.32 -22.83
N PHE A 201 1.42 8.18 -21.52
CA PHE A 201 2.38 8.67 -20.53
C PHE A 201 3.28 7.53 -20.06
N LEU A 202 4.52 7.51 -20.53
CA LEU A 202 5.51 6.53 -20.11
C LEU A 202 6.25 7.02 -18.86
N ASP A 203 6.15 6.29 -17.75
CA ASP A 203 6.89 6.57 -16.51
C ASP A 203 8.36 6.12 -16.66
N LYS A 204 8.56 4.81 -16.84
CA LYS A 204 9.89 4.20 -16.97
C LYS A 204 9.80 2.79 -17.56
N ILE A 205 10.94 2.29 -18.01
CA ILE A 205 11.11 0.90 -18.45
C ILE A 205 12.26 0.28 -17.66
N LEU A 206 12.03 -0.89 -17.08
CA LEU A 206 13.06 -1.69 -16.41
C LEU A 206 13.38 -2.90 -17.28
N ILE A 207 14.65 -3.15 -17.52
CA ILE A 207 15.11 -4.31 -18.28
C ILE A 207 16.00 -5.14 -17.38
N THR A 208 15.62 -6.41 -17.21
CA THR A 208 16.41 -7.41 -16.50
C THR A 208 17.02 -8.35 -17.52
N ASP A 209 18.34 -8.45 -17.56
CA ASP A 209 19.03 -9.53 -18.28
C ASP A 209 18.90 -10.81 -17.43
N THR A 210 18.29 -11.84 -18.01
CA THR A 210 17.94 -13.06 -17.25
C THR A 210 19.12 -13.98 -17.01
N GLN A 211 20.25 -13.74 -17.67
CA GLN A 211 21.46 -14.57 -17.54
C GLN A 211 22.34 -14.10 -16.38
N ASP A 212 22.44 -12.78 -16.14
CA ASP A 212 23.26 -12.20 -15.09
C ASP A 212 22.45 -11.51 -13.96
N ASP A 213 21.12 -11.47 -14.08
CA ASP A 213 20.18 -10.82 -13.15
C ASP A 213 20.46 -9.32 -12.98
N SER A 214 21.14 -8.70 -13.97
CA SER A 214 21.40 -7.27 -13.98
C SER A 214 20.15 -6.49 -14.38
N VAL A 215 19.86 -5.42 -13.65
CA VAL A 215 18.68 -4.57 -13.87
C VAL A 215 19.12 -3.20 -14.35
N THR A 216 18.72 -2.84 -15.57
CA THR A 216 18.93 -1.51 -16.13
C THR A 216 17.61 -0.75 -16.14
N THR A 217 17.60 0.49 -15.63
CA THR A 217 16.40 1.33 -15.58
C THR A 217 16.51 2.47 -16.59
N PHE A 218 15.44 2.70 -17.36
CA PHE A 218 15.31 3.81 -18.31
C PHE A 218 14.16 4.71 -17.85
N LEU A 219 14.48 5.93 -17.43
CA LEU A 219 13.49 6.90 -16.98
C LEU A 219 12.95 7.70 -18.17
N CYS A 220 11.64 7.93 -18.23
CA CYS A 220 11.00 8.75 -19.25
C CYS A 220 10.18 9.89 -18.64
N ASN A 221 9.16 9.54 -17.84
CA ASN A 221 8.23 10.43 -17.15
C ASN A 221 7.68 11.57 -18.03
N ARG A 222 7.27 11.21 -19.26
CA ARG A 222 6.84 12.14 -20.31
C ARG A 222 5.74 11.54 -21.18
N TRP A 223 4.99 12.42 -21.85
CA TRP A 223 4.03 12.01 -22.87
C TRP A 223 4.76 11.60 -24.16
N LEU A 224 4.29 10.52 -24.76
CA LEU A 224 4.54 10.14 -26.14
C LEU A 224 3.19 10.30 -26.85
N ALA A 225 2.98 11.44 -27.49
CA ALA A 225 1.71 11.86 -28.05
C ALA A 225 1.95 13.04 -28.98
N VAL A 226 1.12 13.21 -30.00
CA VAL A 226 1.22 14.34 -30.95
C VAL A 226 0.62 15.61 -30.36
N GLU A 227 -0.36 15.44 -29.48
CA GLU A 227 -1.21 16.46 -28.87
C GLU A 227 -0.71 16.93 -27.49
N GLU A 228 0.24 16.22 -26.86
CA GLU A 228 0.75 16.50 -25.51
C GLU A 228 2.28 16.69 -25.49
N ASP A 229 2.79 17.35 -24.45
CA ASP A 229 4.22 17.63 -24.18
C ASP A 229 4.98 18.23 -25.38
N ASP A 230 5.89 17.45 -26.01
CA ASP A 230 6.72 17.90 -27.14
C ASP A 230 6.24 17.40 -28.51
N GLY A 231 5.04 16.79 -28.57
CA GLY A 231 4.43 16.31 -29.81
C GLY A 231 5.14 15.09 -30.43
N ARG A 232 6.02 14.42 -29.69
CA ARG A 232 6.80 13.27 -30.18
C ARG A 232 6.17 11.96 -29.74
N VAL A 233 6.19 10.97 -30.62
CA VAL A 233 5.69 9.60 -30.40
C VAL A 233 6.81 8.57 -30.23
N ASP A 234 8.06 9.03 -30.27
CA ASP A 234 9.27 8.22 -30.10
C ASP A 234 10.29 8.90 -29.18
N ARG A 235 11.05 8.09 -28.42
CA ARG A 235 12.11 8.55 -27.53
C ARG A 235 13.26 7.55 -27.44
N VAL A 236 14.48 8.06 -27.48
CA VAL A 236 15.68 7.30 -27.10
C VAL A 236 16.03 7.66 -25.66
N LEU A 237 15.92 6.68 -24.76
CA LEU A 237 16.19 6.79 -23.34
C LEU A 237 17.59 6.25 -23.06
N VAL A 238 18.35 6.92 -22.21
CA VAL A 238 19.66 6.47 -21.75
C VAL A 238 19.50 5.71 -20.43
N ALA A 239 20.37 4.73 -20.17
CA ALA A 239 20.40 4.02 -18.91
C ALA A 239 20.58 5.02 -17.75
N ALA A 240 19.67 4.98 -16.78
CA ALA A 240 19.66 5.90 -15.66
C ALA A 240 20.83 5.62 -14.72
N THR A 241 21.50 6.68 -14.27
CA THR A 241 22.56 6.57 -13.25
C THR A 241 21.97 6.46 -11.85
N ASP A 242 22.77 6.01 -10.88
CA ASP A 242 22.36 5.94 -9.48
C ASP A 242 21.90 7.31 -8.93
N GLU A 243 22.50 8.40 -9.40
CA GLU A 243 22.11 9.77 -9.03
C GLU A 243 20.70 10.13 -9.52
N GLU A 244 20.35 9.73 -10.74
CA GLU A 244 19.03 9.98 -11.32
C GLU A 244 17.95 9.10 -10.66
N LEU A 245 18.30 7.86 -10.32
CA LEU A 245 17.44 6.94 -9.58
C LEU A 245 17.18 7.40 -8.15
N THR A 246 18.13 8.09 -7.52
CA THR A 246 18.01 8.63 -6.16
C THR A 246 17.42 10.04 -6.09
N LYS A 247 17.16 10.68 -7.23
CA LYS A 247 16.53 12.00 -7.28
C LYS A 247 15.18 11.98 -6.55
N PHE A 248 14.92 13.00 -5.74
CA PHE A 248 13.70 13.04 -4.92
C PHE A 248 12.42 12.87 -5.75
N SER A 249 12.33 13.45 -6.95
CA SER A 249 11.13 13.34 -7.79
C SER A 249 10.84 11.91 -8.25
N THR A 250 11.88 11.13 -8.57
CA THR A 250 11.77 9.74 -9.03
C THR A 250 11.47 8.82 -7.85
N LEU A 251 12.19 9.01 -6.73
CA LEU A 251 11.93 8.30 -5.49
C LEU A 251 10.54 8.60 -4.92
N PHE A 252 10.16 9.88 -4.85
CA PHE A 252 8.87 10.30 -4.31
C PHE A 252 7.72 9.73 -5.14
N SER A 253 7.73 9.91 -6.46
CA SER A 253 6.62 9.44 -7.31
C SER A 253 6.45 7.92 -7.25
N SER A 254 7.55 7.17 -7.34
CA SER A 254 7.51 5.71 -7.30
C SER A 254 7.20 5.16 -5.90
N LYS A 255 7.84 5.71 -4.85
CA LYS A 255 7.67 5.24 -3.48
C LYS A 255 6.35 5.68 -2.87
N MET A 256 5.89 6.90 -3.14
CA MET A 256 4.58 7.39 -2.66
C MET A 256 3.45 6.61 -3.34
N SER A 257 3.49 6.43 -4.67
CA SER A 257 2.48 5.63 -5.38
C SER A 257 2.43 4.20 -4.83
N LYS A 258 3.58 3.55 -4.66
CA LYS A 258 3.66 2.20 -4.09
C LYS A 258 3.19 2.17 -2.62
N ASN A 259 3.65 3.08 -1.77
CA ASN A 259 3.30 3.11 -0.35
C ASN A 259 1.82 3.38 -0.11
N ILE A 260 1.19 4.27 -0.89
CA ILE A 260 -0.25 4.54 -0.77
C ILE A 260 -1.06 3.34 -1.28
N ARG A 261 -0.71 2.79 -2.45
CA ARG A 261 -1.45 1.70 -3.09
C ARG A 261 -1.24 0.34 -2.43
N ASP A 262 -0.12 0.10 -1.79
CA ASP A 262 0.26 -1.21 -1.25
C ASP A 262 0.48 -1.19 0.27
N GLY A 263 1.00 -0.09 0.83
CA GLY A 263 1.34 0.03 2.25
C GLY A 263 0.21 0.54 3.14
N HIS A 264 -0.65 1.44 2.64
CA HIS A 264 -1.74 1.98 3.44
C HIS A 264 -2.96 1.06 3.39
N LEU A 265 -3.29 0.42 4.51
CA LEU A 265 -4.30 -0.65 4.57
C LEU A 265 -5.61 -0.28 3.87
N TRP A 266 -6.22 0.87 4.21
CA TRP A 266 -7.50 1.32 3.65
C TRP A 266 -7.46 1.61 2.14
N PHE A 267 -6.51 2.44 1.68
CA PHE A 267 -6.35 2.75 0.26
C PHE A 267 -5.94 1.53 -0.55
N SER A 268 -5.14 0.63 0.02
CA SER A 268 -4.66 -0.57 -0.65
C SER A 268 -5.77 -1.58 -0.95
N VAL A 269 -6.90 -1.52 -0.23
CA VAL A 269 -8.05 -2.37 -0.56
C VAL A 269 -8.59 -2.05 -1.97
N VAL A 270 -8.58 -0.77 -2.36
CA VAL A 270 -9.06 -0.30 -3.66
C VAL A 270 -7.92 -0.15 -4.67
N GLY A 271 -6.76 0.33 -4.23
CA GLY A 271 -5.64 0.70 -5.08
C GLY A 271 -4.56 -0.36 -5.29
N ARG A 272 -4.66 -1.56 -4.69
CA ARG A 272 -3.62 -2.61 -4.76
C ARG A 272 -3.07 -2.79 -6.19
N PRO A 273 -1.73 -2.86 -6.37
CA PRO A 273 -1.14 -3.25 -7.64
C PRO A 273 -1.29 -4.76 -7.85
N ALA A 274 -1.50 -5.20 -9.10
CA ALA A 274 -1.76 -6.60 -9.42
C ALA A 274 -0.64 -7.54 -8.95
N THR A 275 0.62 -7.08 -8.94
CA THR A 275 1.80 -7.84 -8.51
C THR A 275 1.95 -8.02 -7.00
N SER A 276 1.14 -7.34 -6.17
CA SER A 276 1.23 -7.45 -4.70
C SER A 276 0.83 -8.85 -4.23
N PRO A 277 1.59 -9.53 -3.35
CA PRO A 277 1.23 -10.88 -2.87
C PRO A 277 0.00 -10.88 -1.96
N PHE A 278 -0.36 -9.73 -1.37
CA PHE A 278 -1.44 -9.60 -0.40
C PHE A 278 -2.72 -9.09 -1.08
N THR A 279 -3.75 -9.94 -1.12
CA THR A 279 -5.01 -9.75 -1.86
C THR A 279 -5.92 -8.69 -1.25
N ARG A 280 -6.87 -8.16 -2.03
CA ARG A 280 -7.86 -7.18 -1.54
C ARG A 280 -8.74 -7.80 -0.46
N VAL A 281 -9.10 -9.08 -0.61
CA VAL A 281 -9.88 -9.81 0.40
C VAL A 281 -9.15 -9.85 1.73
N GLN A 282 -7.87 -10.25 1.74
CA GLN A 282 -7.09 -10.30 2.98
C GLN A 282 -6.93 -8.92 3.62
N ARG A 283 -6.75 -7.87 2.81
CA ARG A 283 -6.69 -6.48 3.30
C ARG A 283 -8.03 -6.05 3.92
N ALA A 284 -9.14 -6.34 3.25
CA ALA A 284 -10.48 -6.07 3.77
C ALA A 284 -10.76 -6.82 5.08
N SER A 285 -10.32 -8.08 5.19
CA SER A 285 -10.42 -8.85 6.45
C SER A 285 -9.59 -8.21 7.57
N CYS A 286 -8.40 -7.71 7.26
CA CYS A 286 -7.57 -6.98 8.22
C CYS A 286 -8.25 -5.67 8.67
N CYS A 287 -8.85 -4.90 7.75
CA CYS A 287 -9.65 -3.72 8.10
C CYS A 287 -10.81 -4.07 9.05
N LEU A 288 -11.53 -5.17 8.77
CA LEU A 288 -12.60 -5.64 9.63
C LEU A 288 -12.07 -6.01 11.03
N SER A 289 -10.96 -6.74 11.11
CA SER A 289 -10.34 -7.09 12.40
C SER A 289 -9.96 -5.85 13.21
N LEU A 290 -9.36 -4.83 12.59
CA LEU A 290 -9.02 -3.58 13.28
C LEU A 290 -10.26 -2.84 13.78
N LEU A 291 -11.32 -2.79 12.97
CA LEU A 291 -12.59 -2.19 13.36
C LEU A 291 -13.23 -2.91 14.54
N LEU A 292 -13.28 -4.26 14.50
CA LEU A 292 -13.84 -5.06 15.58
C LEU A 292 -13.00 -4.97 16.86
N CYS A 293 -11.67 -4.98 16.76
CA CYS A 293 -10.79 -4.76 17.90
C CYS A 293 -11.03 -3.38 18.52
N SER A 294 -11.20 -2.32 17.71
CA SER A 294 -11.52 -0.99 18.22
C SER A 294 -12.88 -0.96 18.94
N MET A 295 -13.89 -1.67 18.44
CA MET A 295 -15.18 -1.81 19.13
C MET A 295 -15.04 -2.53 20.47
N ILE A 296 -14.27 -3.62 20.53
CA ILE A 296 -14.00 -4.35 21.78
C ILE A 296 -13.29 -3.44 22.78
N VAL A 297 -12.26 -2.72 22.35
CA VAL A 297 -11.55 -1.77 23.20
C VAL A 297 -12.51 -0.70 23.73
N ASN A 298 -13.39 -0.15 22.89
CA ASN A 298 -14.39 0.81 23.36
C ASN A 298 -15.33 0.20 24.42
N ILE A 299 -15.80 -1.04 24.25
CA ILE A 299 -16.63 -1.74 25.26
C ILE A 299 -15.86 -1.98 26.57
N MET A 300 -14.54 -2.19 26.51
CA MET A 300 -13.73 -2.32 27.71
C MET A 300 -13.65 -1.00 28.49
N PHE A 301 -13.76 0.15 27.84
CA PHE A 301 -13.56 1.45 28.49
C PHE A 301 -14.87 2.25 28.71
N PHE A 302 -15.98 1.89 28.05
CA PHE A 302 -17.28 2.56 28.13
C PHE A 302 -18.41 1.55 28.33
#